data_AF-A0A7V6E7T4-F1
#
_entry.id   AF-A0A7V6E7T4-F1
#
_cell.length_a   1.000
_cell.length_b   1.000
_cell.length_c   1.000
_cell.angle_alpha   90.00
_cell.angle_beta   90.00
_cell.angle_gamma   90.00
#
_symmetry.space_group_name_H-M   'P 1'
#
loop_
_entity.id
_entity.type
_entity.pdbx_description
1 polymer ?
#
loop_
_entity_poly.entity_id
_entity_poly.type
_entity_poly.pdbx_seq_one_letter_code
_entity_poly.pdbx_strand_id
1 'polypeptide(L)'
;MRQVKLLSILALLPCVIAFAEEKPADEVTVGEVRITMNAQYAKVQVDGNDWEEHEFTGDGRTLILHKIDRTSSHSVTLSPVEPELEGTVVEVKPEDFKLVKIGKNTFVWRAEKRVTFARAKDKGK
;
A
#
# COMPACT_ATOMS: atom_id res chain seq x y z
N MET A 1 -57.41 8.97 -43.12
CA MET A 1 -57.51 8.45 -41.74
C MET A 1 -56.51 7.29 -41.63
N ARG A 2 -55.25 7.54 -41.27
CA ARG A 2 -54.64 7.48 -39.92
C ARG A 2 -54.85 6.15 -39.19
N GLN A 3 -53.81 5.34 -39.12
CA GLN A 3 -53.36 4.61 -37.91
C GLN A 3 -51.90 4.17 -38.17
N VAL A 4 -50.94 4.95 -37.64
CA VAL A 4 -49.52 4.58 -37.60
C VAL A 4 -49.33 3.85 -36.28
N LYS A 5 -49.05 2.54 -36.32
CA LYS A 5 -48.76 1.74 -35.13
C LYS A 5 -47.38 2.12 -34.60
N LEU A 6 -47.36 2.89 -33.52
CA LEU A 6 -46.21 3.17 -32.68
C LEU A 6 -45.81 1.85 -31.97
N LEU A 7 -44.72 1.20 -32.40
CA LEU A 7 -44.08 0.15 -31.61
C LEU A 7 -43.18 0.82 -30.57
N SER A 8 -43.66 0.86 -29.33
CA SER A 8 -42.91 1.38 -28.18
C SER A 8 -41.77 0.45 -27.83
N ILE A 9 -40.56 1.01 -27.84
CA ILE A 9 -39.32 0.44 -27.32
C ILE A 9 -39.41 0.41 -25.79
N LEU A 10 -39.24 -0.77 -25.18
CA LEU A 10 -38.98 -0.90 -23.75
C LEU A 10 -37.77 -1.82 -23.57
N ALA A 11 -36.58 -1.24 -23.67
CA ALA A 11 -35.34 -1.91 -23.32
C ALA A 11 -35.23 -1.98 -21.79
N LEU A 12 -35.51 -3.15 -21.21
CA LEU A 12 -35.13 -3.47 -19.83
C LEU A 12 -33.60 -3.50 -19.75
N LEU A 13 -32.99 -2.48 -19.14
CA LEU A 13 -31.61 -2.55 -18.68
C LEU A 13 -31.55 -3.43 -17.42
N PRO A 14 -30.85 -4.57 -17.41
CA PRO A 14 -30.52 -5.24 -16.17
C PRO A 14 -29.47 -4.40 -15.42
N CYS A 15 -29.86 -3.93 -14.25
CA CYS A 15 -28.98 -3.34 -13.26
C CYS A 15 -28.01 -4.43 -12.77
N VAL A 16 -26.78 -4.43 -13.27
CA VAL A 16 -25.72 -5.33 -12.78
C VAL A 16 -25.29 -4.80 -11.43
N ILE A 17 -25.87 -5.34 -10.36
CA ILE A 17 -25.39 -5.15 -9.00
C ILE A 17 -24.08 -5.92 -8.90
N ALA A 18 -22.96 -5.21 -9.03
CA ALA A 18 -21.65 -5.75 -8.70
C ALA A 18 -21.62 -6.02 -7.19
N PHE A 19 -21.89 -7.26 -6.80
CA PHE A 19 -21.58 -7.76 -5.47
C PHE A 19 -20.07 -7.77 -5.30
N ALA A 20 -19.55 -6.82 -4.52
CA ALA A 20 -18.19 -6.89 -4.00
C ALA A 20 -18.13 -8.07 -3.02
N GLU A 21 -17.52 -9.16 -3.48
CA GLU A 21 -17.33 -10.39 -2.71
C GLU A 21 -16.36 -10.13 -1.55
N GLU A 22 -16.87 -10.14 -0.32
CA GLU A 22 -16.08 -9.96 0.91
C GLU A 22 -15.33 -11.27 1.20
N LYS A 23 -14.05 -11.33 0.82
CA LYS A 23 -13.20 -12.52 1.04
C LYS A 23 -12.94 -12.75 2.54
N PRO A 24 -12.95 -14.02 3.01
CA PRO A 24 -12.69 -14.34 4.42
C PRO A 24 -11.28 -13.92 4.85
N ALA A 25 -11.14 -13.47 6.10
CA ALA A 25 -9.91 -12.89 6.64
C ALA A 25 -8.67 -13.81 6.57
N ASP A 26 -8.88 -15.13 6.53
CA ASP A 26 -7.83 -16.14 6.42
C ASP A 26 -7.22 -16.25 5.00
N GLU A 27 -7.91 -15.73 3.98
CA GLU A 27 -7.43 -15.66 2.60
C GLU A 27 -6.68 -14.35 2.27
N VAL A 28 -6.58 -13.45 3.25
CA VAL A 28 -5.88 -12.17 3.05
C VAL A 28 -4.38 -12.42 3.15
N THR A 29 -3.76 -12.68 2.00
CA THR A 29 -2.29 -12.77 1.84
C THR A 29 -1.61 -11.40 1.83
N VAL A 30 -2.39 -10.33 1.79
CA VAL A 30 -1.87 -8.96 1.77
C VAL A 30 -1.83 -8.32 3.15
N GLY A 31 -0.82 -7.48 3.38
CA GLY A 31 -0.66 -6.69 4.58
C GLY A 31 -0.21 -5.27 4.29
N GLU A 32 0.00 -4.53 5.37
CA GLU A 32 0.56 -3.18 5.36
C GLU A 32 1.98 -3.20 5.92
N VAL A 33 2.89 -2.43 5.33
CA VAL A 33 4.20 -2.17 5.92
C VAL A 33 4.26 -0.70 6.32
N ARG A 34 4.43 -0.43 7.60
CA ARG A 34 4.60 0.92 8.14
C ARG A 34 6.07 1.17 8.42
N ILE A 35 6.66 2.15 7.76
CA ILE A 35 8.05 2.54 7.90
C ILE A 35 8.13 3.95 8.47
N THR A 36 8.63 4.08 9.69
CA THR A 36 8.92 5.38 10.31
C THR A 36 10.35 5.80 9.97
N MET A 37 10.53 7.02 9.47
CA MET A 37 11.81 7.56 9.03
C MET A 37 12.18 8.86 9.75
N ASN A 38 13.47 9.20 9.74
CA ASN A 38 13.98 10.49 10.24
C ASN A 38 13.92 11.63 9.21
N ALA A 39 13.60 11.31 7.95
CA ALA A 39 13.49 12.22 6.81
C ALA A 39 12.02 12.47 6.45
N GLN A 40 11.74 13.52 5.68
CA GLN A 40 10.40 13.79 5.14
C GLN A 40 10.31 13.31 3.70
N TYR A 41 9.38 12.39 3.45
CA TYR A 41 9.14 11.78 2.15
C TYR A 41 10.35 10.96 1.65
N ALA A 42 10.07 9.97 0.81
CA ALA A 42 11.11 9.21 0.13
C ALA A 42 10.54 8.66 -1.17
N LYS A 43 11.37 8.53 -2.21
CA LYS A 43 11.01 7.62 -3.30
C LYS A 43 11.04 6.19 -2.75
N VAL A 44 9.99 5.43 -3.03
CA VAL A 44 9.89 4.02 -2.63
C VAL A 44 9.94 3.10 -3.84
N GLN A 45 10.69 2.02 -3.71
CA GLN A 45 10.63 0.88 -4.60
C GLN A 45 10.49 -0.41 -3.78
N VAL A 46 9.66 -1.33 -4.25
CA VAL A 46 9.49 -2.66 -3.67
C VAL A 46 9.99 -3.68 -4.69
N ASP A 47 10.97 -4.48 -4.29
CA ASP A 47 11.64 -5.47 -5.14
C ASP A 47 12.17 -4.88 -6.46
N GLY A 48 12.65 -3.63 -6.40
CA GLY A 48 13.21 -2.88 -7.53
C GLY A 48 12.17 -2.18 -8.42
N ASN A 49 10.87 -2.33 -8.15
CA ASN A 49 9.81 -1.67 -8.91
C ASN A 49 9.27 -0.46 -8.15
N ASP A 50 8.94 0.61 -8.88
CA ASP A 50 8.24 1.75 -8.30
C ASP A 50 6.88 1.28 -7.76
N TRP A 51 6.54 1.69 -6.54
CA TRP A 51 5.34 1.21 -5.85
C TRP A 51 4.29 2.30 -5.72
N GLU A 52 3.11 2.09 -6.31
CA GLU A 52 2.06 3.11 -6.38
C GLU A 52 1.14 3.11 -5.15
N GLU A 53 0.95 1.94 -4.53
CA GLU A 53 0.00 1.73 -3.44
C GLU A 53 0.63 2.10 -2.08
N HIS A 54 0.90 3.40 -1.89
CA HIS A 54 1.49 3.92 -0.66
C HIS A 54 0.89 5.25 -0.19
N GLU A 55 1.01 5.52 1.11
CA GLU A 55 0.59 6.75 1.75
C GLU A 55 1.69 7.30 2.67
N PHE A 56 1.84 8.63 2.71
CA PHE A 56 2.68 9.31 3.69
C PHE A 56 1.84 9.97 4.79
N THR A 57 2.20 9.72 6.04
CA THR A 57 1.56 10.28 7.24
C THR A 57 2.60 10.87 8.21
N GLY A 58 2.16 11.61 9.23
CA GLY A 58 3.06 12.20 10.23
C GLY A 58 4.05 13.19 9.61
N ASP A 59 3.54 14.15 8.85
CA ASP A 59 4.33 15.17 8.12
C ASP A 59 5.37 14.57 7.16
N GLY A 60 5.00 13.48 6.48
CA GLY A 60 5.88 12.80 5.51
C GLY A 60 6.89 11.83 6.14
N ARG A 61 6.92 11.68 7.47
CA ARG A 61 7.91 10.85 8.18
C ARG A 61 7.50 9.40 8.38
N THR A 62 6.26 9.04 8.02
CA THR A 62 5.79 7.66 8.10
C THR A 62 5.24 7.25 6.74
N LEU A 63 5.88 6.28 6.12
CA LEU A 63 5.43 5.64 4.88
C LEU A 63 4.60 4.41 5.22
N ILE A 64 3.43 4.28 4.62
CA ILE A 64 2.58 3.10 4.70
C ILE A 64 2.51 2.50 3.31
N LEU A 65 3.00 1.28 3.14
CA LEU A 65 2.85 0.49 1.93
C LEU A 65 1.63 -0.41 2.10
N HIS A 66 0.67 -0.30 1.19
CA HIS A 66 -0.50 -1.16 1.17
C HIS A 66 -0.28 -2.34 0.21
N LYS A 67 -1.08 -3.39 0.40
CA LYS A 67 -1.16 -4.56 -0.50
C LYS A 67 0.17 -5.32 -0.68
N ILE A 68 1.02 -5.35 0.35
CA ILE A 68 2.26 -6.13 0.33
C ILE A 68 1.95 -7.60 0.60
N ASP A 69 2.50 -8.53 -0.20
CA ASP A 69 2.39 -9.95 0.09
C ASP A 69 3.13 -10.28 1.40
N ARG A 70 2.41 -10.85 2.37
CA ARG A 70 2.99 -11.21 3.67
C ARG A 70 3.65 -12.59 3.66
N THR A 71 3.50 -13.36 2.58
CA THR A 71 3.99 -14.74 2.49
C THR A 71 5.41 -14.83 1.94
N SER A 72 5.91 -13.73 1.38
CA SER A 72 7.22 -13.61 0.75
C SER A 72 8.08 -12.56 1.47
N SER A 73 9.41 -12.67 1.33
CA SER A 73 10.31 -11.60 1.75
C SER A 73 10.40 -10.53 0.68
N HIS A 74 10.41 -9.27 1.09
CA HIS A 74 10.46 -8.10 0.20
C HIS A 74 11.62 -7.17 0.55
N SER A 75 12.23 -6.59 -0.48
CA SER A 75 13.24 -5.55 -0.35
C SER A 75 12.62 -4.19 -0.65
N VAL A 76 12.52 -3.32 0.36
CA VAL A 76 12.00 -1.96 0.22
C VAL A 76 13.18 -0.99 0.13
N THR A 77 13.40 -0.44 -1.06
CA THR A 77 14.41 0.61 -1.28
C THR A 77 13.77 1.97 -1.02
N LEU A 78 14.40 2.76 -0.17
CA LEU A 78 13.97 4.10 0.20
C LEU A 78 15.07 5.11 -0.16
N SER A 79 14.69 6.11 -0.95
CA SER A 79 15.58 7.20 -1.33
C SER A 79 15.01 8.52 -0.80
N PRO A 80 15.62 9.13 0.23
CA PRO A 80 15.12 10.37 0.81
C PRO A 80 15.20 11.51 -0.21
N VAL A 81 14.32 12.50 -0.07
CA VAL A 81 14.32 13.69 -0.93
C VAL A 81 15.45 14.65 -0.53
N GLU A 82 15.85 14.62 0.75
CA GLU A 82 16.95 15.43 1.25
C GLU A 82 18.29 14.98 0.67
N PRO A 83 19.01 15.85 -0.06
CA PRO A 83 20.22 15.48 -0.80
C PRO A 83 21.41 15.10 0.10
N GLU A 84 21.39 15.47 1.37
CA GLU A 84 22.43 15.14 2.34
C GLU A 84 22.29 13.74 2.95
N LEU A 85 21.20 13.03 2.67
CA LEU A 85 20.89 11.71 3.21
C LEU A 85 21.10 10.62 2.17
N GLU A 86 21.71 9.50 2.58
CA GLU A 86 21.87 8.32 1.73
C GLU A 86 20.63 7.44 1.77
N GLY A 87 20.20 6.96 0.61
CA GLY A 87 19.15 5.95 0.50
C GLY A 87 19.53 4.63 1.20
N THR A 88 18.53 3.85 1.57
CA THR A 88 18.72 2.59 2.29
C THR A 88 17.72 1.54 1.85
N VAL A 89 18.05 0.28 2.14
CA VAL A 89 17.21 -0.87 1.80
C VAL A 89 16.75 -1.52 3.09
N VAL A 90 15.45 -1.75 3.20
CA VAL A 90 14.81 -2.40 4.35
C VAL A 90 14.28 -3.75 3.90
N GLU A 91 14.73 -4.81 4.55
CA GLU A 91 14.16 -6.15 4.35
C GLU A 91 12.91 -6.31 5.23
N VAL A 92 11.81 -6.74 4.60
CA VAL A 92 10.55 -7.10 5.26
C VAL A 92 10.33 -8.59 5.04
N LYS A 93 10.25 -9.34 6.14
CA LYS A 93 10.07 -10.80 6.13
C LYS A 93 8.63 -11.16 6.50
N PRO A 94 8.15 -12.35 6.11
CA PRO A 94 6.85 -12.85 6.53
C PRO A 94 6.61 -12.79 8.04
N GLU A 95 7.66 -13.07 8.81
CA GLU A 95 7.65 -13.08 10.29
C GLU A 95 7.47 -11.69 10.92
N ASP A 96 7.72 -10.61 10.17
CA ASP A 96 7.54 -9.24 10.65
C ASP A 96 6.05 -8.85 10.72
N PHE A 97 5.18 -9.55 9.98
CA PHE A 97 3.75 -9.25 9.94
C PHE A 97 3.05 -9.76 11.19
N LYS A 98 2.36 -8.85 11.88
CA LYS A 98 1.55 -9.15 13.06
C LYS A 98 0.12 -8.71 12.80
N LEU A 99 -0.84 -9.47 13.32
CA LEU A 99 -2.25 -9.09 13.24
C LEU A 99 -2.53 -7.97 14.26
N VAL A 100 -2.81 -6.76 13.77
CA VAL A 100 -3.03 -5.56 14.58
C VAL A 100 -4.48 -5.13 14.47
N LYS A 101 -5.09 -4.81 15.60
CA LYS A 101 -6.45 -4.26 15.67
C LYS A 101 -6.42 -2.77 15.32
N ILE A 102 -7.10 -2.36 14.25
CA ILE A 102 -7.15 -0.98 13.76
C ILE A 102 -8.50 -0.29 14.01
N GLY A 103 -9.53 -1.05 14.39
CA GLY A 103 -10.86 -0.55 14.67
C GLY A 103 -11.61 -1.45 15.65
N LYS A 104 -12.90 -1.18 15.89
CA LYS A 104 -13.70 -1.92 16.88
C LYS A 104 -13.69 -3.43 16.61
N ASN A 105 -13.77 -3.84 15.34
CA ASN A 105 -13.77 -5.23 14.85
C ASN A 105 -12.92 -5.42 13.58
N THR A 106 -11.94 -4.55 13.33
CA THR A 106 -11.12 -4.61 12.11
C THR A 106 -9.68 -4.91 12.48
N PHE A 107 -9.13 -5.93 11.83
CA PHE A 107 -7.75 -6.37 11.99
C PHE A 107 -7.04 -6.26 10.64
N VAL A 108 -5.75 -5.95 10.70
CA VAL A 108 -4.88 -5.88 9.52
C VAL A 108 -3.56 -6.54 9.85
N TRP A 109 -2.99 -7.26 8.89
CA TRP A 109 -1.62 -7.73 8.97
C TRP A 109 -0.69 -6.55 8.75
N ARG A 110 0.11 -6.20 9.76
CA ARG A 110 1.02 -5.06 9.71
C ARG A 110 2.43 -5.46 10.10
N ALA A 111 3.40 -5.09 9.27
CA ALA A 111 4.81 -5.05 9.63
C ALA A 111 5.19 -3.61 9.99
N GLU A 112 5.96 -3.42 11.06
CA GLU A 112 6.47 -2.11 11.47
C GLU A 112 7.99 -2.08 11.37
N LYS A 113 8.53 -1.07 10.69
CA LYS A 113 9.96 -0.85 10.53
C LYS A 113 10.30 0.59 10.89
N ARG A 114 11.54 0.78 11.35
CA ARG A 114 12.10 2.10 11.61
C ARG A 114 13.40 2.24 10.86
N VAL A 115 13.54 3.37 10.17
CA VAL A 115 14.69 3.67 9.32
C VAL A 115 15.29 4.98 9.77
N THR A 116 16.63 5.01 9.80
CA THR A 116 17.39 6.24 9.99
C THR A 116 18.34 6.33 8.81
N PHE A 117 18.12 7.30 7.93
CA PHE A 117 19.03 7.57 6.83
C PHE A 117 20.32 8.17 7.39
N ALA A 118 21.45 7.63 6.96
CA ALA A 118 22.77 8.16 7.29
C ALA A 118 23.04 9.43 6.48
N ARG A 119 23.85 10.34 7.03
CA ARG A 119 24.34 11.48 6.26
C ARG A 119 25.42 11.02 5.28
N ALA A 120 25.42 11.59 4.07
CA ALA A 120 26.36 11.30 3.00
C ALA A 120 27.85 11.64 3.30
N LYS A 121 28.18 12.04 4.54
CA LYS A 121 29.51 12.50 4.95
C LYS A 121 30.24 11.62 5.97
N ASP A 122 29.72 10.44 6.31
CA ASP A 122 30.39 9.49 7.22
C ASP A 122 31.15 8.35 6.52
N LYS A 123 31.42 8.46 5.22
CA LYS A 123 32.42 7.62 4.51
C LYS A 123 33.71 8.38 4.18
N GLY A 124 34.20 9.12 5.17
CA GLY A 124 35.41 9.91 5.05
C GLY A 124 36.23 9.89 6.34
N LYS A 125 36.60 8.70 6.84
CA LYS A 125 37.80 8.54 7.66
C LYS A 125 38.31 7.11 7.67
#